data_AF-D9PM46-F1
#
_entry.id   AF-D9PM46-F1
#
_cell.length_a   1.000
_cell.length_b   1.000
_cell.length_c   1.000
_cell.angle_alpha   90.00
_cell.angle_beta   90.00
_cell.angle_gamma   90.00
#
_symmetry.space_group_name_H-M   'P 1'
#
loop_
_entity.id
_entity.type
_entity.pdbx_description
1 polymer ?
#
loop_
_entity_poly.entity_id
_entity_poly.type
_entity_poly.pdbx_seq_one_letter_code
_entity_poly.pdbx_strand_id
1 'polypeptide(L)'
;MTVLSLRLFFIFLSTIVGYYVGSLLGQFDPKWAYGGAMLAFVGSLGIILLEIGMRRFSIRNLTSAVFGLIFGFFMAWIVTSVLRLIPMSIELFASFQIILILVFCYLGMIIAMRGKDEFNLIIPYVKFVRQDKKEDVILLDTSVIIDGRVADILQTRFIEGRLVIPRFVLKEL
;
A
#
# COMPACT_ATOMS: atom_id res chain seq x y z
N MET A 1 12.72 10.89 -15.11
CA MET A 1 14.18 10.84 -15.22
C MET A 1 14.84 10.37 -13.93
N THR A 2 14.51 10.91 -12.76
CA THR A 2 15.11 10.54 -11.46
C THR A 2 15.02 9.05 -11.08
N VAL A 3 13.86 8.42 -11.22
CA VAL A 3 13.65 7.01 -10.80
C VAL A 3 14.39 6.01 -11.70
N LEU A 4 14.52 6.30 -12.99
CA LEU A 4 15.27 5.45 -13.92
C LEU A 4 16.76 5.48 -13.57
N SER A 5 17.31 6.66 -13.28
CA SER A 5 18.70 6.82 -12.85
C SER A 5 18.99 6.04 -11.57
N LEU A 6 18.07 6.05 -10.60
CA LEU A 6 18.21 5.28 -9.35
C LEU A 6 18.25 3.76 -9.58
N ARG A 7 17.42 3.24 -10.50
CA ARG A 7 17.39 1.80 -10.83
C ARG A 7 18.68 1.35 -11.51
N LEU A 8 19.17 2.12 -12.47
CA LEU A 8 20.44 1.82 -13.14
C LEU A 8 21.61 1.86 -12.15
N PHE A 9 21.60 2.84 -11.25
CA PHE A 9 22.60 2.94 -10.18
C PHE A 9 22.54 1.73 -9.23
N PHE A 10 21.34 1.29 -8.84
CA PHE A 10 21.16 0.12 -7.98
C PHE A 10 21.67 -1.18 -8.63
N ILE A 11 21.35 -1.42 -9.91
CA ILE A 11 21.84 -2.59 -10.65
C ILE A 11 23.37 -2.57 -10.71
N PHE A 12 23.95 -1.41 -11.02
CA PHE A 12 25.41 -1.24 -11.10
C PHE A 12 26.08 -1.55 -9.76
N LEU A 13 25.58 -0.95 -8.67
CA LEU A 13 26.13 -1.16 -7.33
C LEU A 13 25.98 -2.63 -6.89
N SER A 14 24.80 -3.22 -7.11
CA SER A 14 24.53 -4.62 -6.79
C SER A 14 25.48 -5.57 -7.52
N THR A 15 25.76 -5.31 -8.79
CA THR A 15 26.67 -6.13 -9.61
C THR A 15 28.12 -6.05 -9.09
N ILE A 16 28.59 -4.86 -8.71
CA ILE A 16 29.93 -4.68 -8.12
C ILE A 16 30.04 -5.40 -6.77
N VAL A 17 29.04 -5.24 -5.91
CA VAL A 17 29.00 -5.92 -4.61
C VAL A 17 28.95 -7.43 -4.81
N GLY A 18 28.14 -7.93 -5.76
CA GLY A 18 28.06 -9.34 -6.11
C GLY A 18 29.38 -9.92 -6.61
N TYR A 19 30.11 -9.17 -7.44
CA TYR A 19 31.46 -9.53 -7.88
C TYR A 19 32.43 -9.67 -6.70
N TYR A 20 32.44 -8.68 -5.80
CA TYR A 20 33.32 -8.67 -4.64
C TYR A 20 33.00 -9.82 -3.66
N VAL A 21 31.73 -10.01 -3.32
CA VAL A 21 31.28 -11.11 -2.45
C VAL A 21 31.57 -12.47 -3.09
N GLY A 22 31.33 -12.61 -4.39
CA GLY A 22 31.67 -13.84 -5.14
C GLY A 22 33.16 -14.14 -5.13
N SER A 23 34.01 -13.12 -5.27
CA SER A 23 35.47 -13.27 -5.21
C SER A 23 35.96 -13.69 -3.82
N LEU A 24 35.34 -13.18 -2.74
CA LEU A 24 35.68 -13.55 -1.36
C LEU A 24 35.30 -15.01 -1.04
N LEU A 25 34.11 -15.44 -1.45
CA LEU A 25 33.63 -16.80 -1.22
C LEU A 25 34.43 -17.84 -2.03
N GLY A 26 34.86 -17.46 -3.24
CA GLY A 26 35.65 -18.32 -4.12
C GLY A 26 37.17 -18.27 -3.90
N GLN A 27 37.65 -17.69 -2.80
CA GLN A 27 39.10 -17.51 -2.54
C GLN A 27 39.85 -16.87 -3.73
N PHE A 28 39.28 -15.82 -4.31
CA PHE A 28 39.79 -15.09 -5.47
C PHE A 28 39.84 -15.88 -6.80
N ASP A 29 39.16 -17.01 -6.89
CA ASP A 29 39.00 -17.73 -8.16
C ASP A 29 38.06 -16.93 -9.11
N PRO A 30 38.50 -16.58 -10.34
CA PRO A 30 37.74 -15.73 -11.26
C PRO A 30 36.32 -16.23 -11.55
N LYS A 31 36.13 -17.56 -11.58
CA LYS A 31 34.82 -18.17 -11.90
C LYS A 31 33.74 -17.80 -10.89
N TRP A 32 34.09 -17.76 -9.60
CA TRP A 32 33.16 -17.42 -8.52
C TRP A 32 32.85 -15.93 -8.48
N ALA A 33 33.82 -15.08 -8.86
CA ALA A 33 33.60 -13.64 -8.97
C ALA A 33 32.57 -13.31 -10.07
N TYR A 34 32.70 -13.91 -11.27
CA TYR A 34 31.71 -13.74 -12.33
C TYR A 34 30.34 -14.36 -11.97
N GLY A 35 30.32 -15.50 -11.28
CA GLY A 35 29.08 -16.12 -10.78
C GLY A 35 28.32 -15.23 -9.79
N GLY A 36 29.04 -14.63 -8.84
CA GLY A 36 28.47 -13.69 -7.87
C GLY A 36 27.91 -12.42 -8.52
N ALA A 37 28.62 -11.87 -9.52
CA ALA A 37 28.15 -10.73 -10.30
C ALA A 37 26.85 -11.04 -11.07
N MET A 38 26.78 -12.22 -11.71
CA MET A 38 25.61 -12.65 -12.48
C MET A 38 24.38 -12.87 -11.59
N LEU A 39 24.55 -13.51 -10.42
CA LEU A 39 23.48 -13.70 -9.44
C LEU A 39 22.96 -12.36 -8.91
N ALA A 40 23.84 -11.44 -8.58
CA ALA A 40 23.45 -10.12 -8.09
C ALA A 40 22.72 -9.30 -9.17
N PHE A 41 23.17 -9.36 -10.42
CA PHE A 41 22.48 -8.72 -11.54
C PHE A 41 21.05 -9.24 -11.70
N VAL A 42 20.86 -10.56 -11.75
CA VAL A 42 19.53 -11.19 -11.87
C VAL A 42 18.66 -10.87 -10.64
N GLY A 43 19.23 -10.95 -9.44
CA GLY A 43 18.54 -10.60 -8.19
C GLY A 43 18.08 -9.15 -8.18
N SER A 44 18.93 -8.21 -8.62
CA SER A 44 18.58 -6.79 -8.70
C SER A 44 17.44 -6.53 -9.69
N LEU A 45 17.40 -7.27 -10.80
CA LEU A 45 16.32 -7.20 -11.78
C LEU A 45 15.00 -7.69 -11.18
N GLY A 46 15.04 -8.80 -10.43
CA GLY A 46 13.89 -9.33 -9.70
C GLY A 46 13.33 -8.33 -8.68
N ILE A 47 14.21 -7.68 -7.90
CA ILE A 47 13.82 -6.64 -6.94
C ILE A 47 13.15 -5.46 -7.65
N ILE A 48 13.67 -5.01 -8.79
CA ILE A 48 13.08 -3.91 -9.56
C ILE A 48 11.70 -4.31 -10.12
N LEU A 49 11.52 -5.55 -10.57
CA LEU A 49 10.21 -6.04 -11.01
C LEU A 49 9.20 -6.04 -9.86
N LEU A 50 9.61 -6.47 -8.66
CA LEU A 50 8.78 -6.38 -7.45
C LEU A 50 8.45 -4.92 -7.11
N GLU A 51 9.44 -4.01 -7.14
CA GLU A 51 9.24 -2.56 -6.92
C GLU A 51 8.21 -1.98 -7.89
N ILE A 52 8.28 -2.33 -9.17
CA ILE A 52 7.33 -1.90 -10.20
C ILE A 52 5.92 -2.45 -9.90
N GLY A 53 5.81 -3.73 -9.53
CA GLY A 53 4.54 -4.34 -9.13
C GLY A 53 3.94 -3.70 -7.87
N MET A 54 4.79 -3.28 -6.93
CA MET A 54 4.40 -2.63 -5.68
C MET A 54 3.95 -1.18 -5.84
N ARG A 55 4.11 -0.54 -7.01
CA ARG A 55 3.70 0.87 -7.23
C ARG A 55 2.23 1.17 -6.95
N ARG A 56 1.35 0.15 -6.96
CA ARG A 56 -0.07 0.31 -6.65
C ARG A 56 -0.41 0.14 -5.16
N PHE A 57 0.56 -0.18 -4.30
CA PHE A 57 0.32 -0.29 -2.87
C PHE A 57 0.27 1.09 -2.22
N SER A 58 -0.91 1.48 -1.76
CA SER A 58 -1.06 2.64 -0.89
C SER A 58 -0.41 2.36 0.47
N ILE A 59 0.18 3.38 1.10
CA ILE A 59 0.66 3.35 2.49
C ILE A 59 -0.43 2.82 3.43
N ARG A 60 -1.69 3.16 3.14
CA ARG A 60 -2.86 2.66 3.89
C ARG A 60 -3.02 1.15 3.80
N ASN A 61 -2.81 0.56 2.62
CA ASN A 61 -2.89 -0.88 2.45
C ASN A 61 -1.74 -1.57 3.19
N LEU A 62 -0.55 -0.97 3.19
CA LEU A 62 0.60 -1.48 3.93
C LEU A 62 0.34 -1.49 5.43
N THR A 63 -0.18 -0.39 6.00
CA THR A 63 -0.52 -0.33 7.42
C THR A 63 -1.56 -1.39 7.79
N SER A 64 -2.65 -1.51 7.01
CA SER A 64 -3.66 -2.53 7.25
C SER A 64 -3.09 -3.95 7.15
N ALA A 65 -2.23 -4.24 6.17
CA ALA A 65 -1.59 -5.54 6.02
C ALA A 65 -0.71 -5.89 7.23
N VAL A 66 0.09 -4.93 7.73
CA VAL A 66 0.95 -5.13 8.90
C VAL A 66 0.12 -5.38 10.16
N PHE A 67 -0.94 -4.59 10.38
CA PHE A 67 -1.87 -4.84 11.49
C PHE A 67 -2.52 -6.22 11.40
N GLY A 68 -2.96 -6.61 10.20
CA GLY A 68 -3.52 -7.94 9.95
C GLY A 68 -2.53 -9.07 10.21
N LEU A 69 -1.26 -8.90 9.85
CA LEU A 69 -0.19 -9.87 10.15
C LEU A 69 0.04 -10.01 11.65
N ILE A 70 0.14 -8.90 12.39
CA ILE A 70 0.33 -8.91 13.85
C ILE A 70 -0.86 -9.60 14.53
N PHE A 71 -2.08 -9.25 14.12
CA PHE A 71 -3.30 -9.85 14.65
C PHE A 71 -3.39 -11.35 14.30
N GLY A 72 -3.09 -11.73 13.06
CA GLY A 72 -3.05 -13.12 12.63
C GLY A 72 -2.03 -13.94 13.43
N PHE A 73 -0.82 -13.42 13.62
CA PHE A 73 0.19 -14.06 14.45
C PHE A 73 -0.29 -14.23 15.90
N PHE A 74 -0.90 -13.20 16.47
CA PHE A 74 -1.46 -13.25 17.82
C PHE A 74 -2.54 -14.33 17.96
N MET A 75 -3.44 -14.43 16.97
CA MET A 75 -4.45 -15.50 16.93
C MET A 75 -3.83 -16.88 16.79
N ALA A 76 -2.86 -17.06 15.89
CA ALA A 76 -2.11 -18.31 15.77
C ALA A 76 -1.45 -18.71 17.09
N TRP A 77 -0.88 -17.75 17.80
CA TRP A 77 -0.24 -17.97 19.10
C TRP A 77 -1.24 -18.45 20.16
N ILE A 78 -2.44 -17.88 20.21
CA ILE A 78 -3.51 -18.35 21.12
C ILE A 78 -3.91 -19.79 20.76
N VAL A 79 -4.20 -20.08 19.50
CA VAL A 79 -4.64 -21.42 19.07
C VAL A 79 -3.56 -22.47 19.33
N THR A 80 -2.30 -22.14 19.01
CA THR A 80 -1.18 -23.05 19.26
C THR A 80 -0.91 -23.25 20.75
N SER A 81 -1.17 -22.24 21.59
CA SER A 81 -1.09 -22.37 23.05
C SER A 81 -2.12 -23.36 23.60
N VAL A 82 -3.34 -23.36 23.05
CA VAL A 82 -4.36 -24.36 23.40
C VAL A 82 -3.99 -25.75 22.89
N LEU A 83 -3.48 -25.85 21.65
CA LEU A 83 -3.04 -27.13 21.08
C LEU A 83 -1.92 -27.81 21.88
N ARG A 84 -1.07 -27.05 22.56
CA ARG A 84 -0.03 -27.61 23.45
C ARG A 84 -0.59 -28.45 24.59
N LEU A 85 -1.86 -28.26 24.96
CA LEU A 85 -2.51 -29.03 26.02
C LEU A 85 -2.90 -30.45 25.56
N ILE A 86 -2.91 -30.69 24.25
CA ILE A 86 -3.20 -32.01 23.68
C ILE A 86 -1.90 -32.82 23.64
N PRO A 87 -1.86 -34.04 24.23
CA PRO A 87 -0.69 -34.89 24.15
C PRO A 87 -0.49 -35.37 22.71
N MET A 88 0.51 -34.81 22.02
CA MET A 88 0.86 -35.11 20.63
C MET A 88 2.39 -35.15 20.46
N SER A 89 2.89 -35.79 19.40
CA SER A 89 4.32 -35.83 19.13
C SER A 89 4.85 -34.45 18.74
N ILE A 90 6.13 -34.20 19.03
CA ILE A 90 6.80 -32.90 18.78
C ILE A 90 6.78 -32.53 17.29
N GLU A 91 6.99 -33.51 16.40
CA GLU A 91 6.98 -33.30 14.94
C GLU A 91 5.60 -32.91 14.42
N LEU A 92 4.55 -33.59 14.92
CA LEU A 92 3.16 -33.24 14.58
C LEU A 92 2.85 -31.83 15.08
N PHE A 93 3.23 -31.49 16.32
CA PHE A 93 2.98 -30.17 16.89
C PHE A 93 3.66 -29.05 16.08
N ALA A 94 4.94 -29.23 15.75
CA ALA A 94 5.70 -28.26 14.94
C ALA A 94 5.06 -28.05 13.56
N SER A 95 4.60 -29.13 12.93
CA SER A 95 3.91 -29.09 11.63
C SER A 95 2.62 -28.27 11.72
N PHE A 96 1.77 -28.55 12.72
CA PHE A 96 0.55 -27.79 12.95
C PHE A 96 0.83 -26.32 13.29
N GLN A 97 1.86 -26.03 14.09
CA GLN A 97 2.23 -24.67 14.45
C GLN A 97 2.59 -23.84 13.21
N ILE A 98 3.42 -24.38 12.31
CA ILE A 98 3.82 -23.68 11.06
C ILE A 98 2.59 -23.43 10.18
N ILE A 99 1.74 -24.45 10.01
CA ILE A 99 0.52 -24.36 9.20
C ILE A 99 -0.41 -23.27 9.76
N LEU A 100 -0.65 -23.27 11.08
CA LEU A 100 -1.55 -22.31 11.72
C LEU A 100 -1.01 -20.89 11.62
N ILE A 101 0.29 -20.67 11.88
CA ILE A 101 0.90 -19.34 11.73
C ILE A 101 0.70 -18.82 10.30
N LEU A 102 0.97 -19.66 9.29
CA LEU A 102 0.83 -19.26 7.89
C LEU A 102 -0.63 -18.93 7.54
N VAL A 103 -1.57 -19.79 7.92
CA VAL A 103 -3.00 -19.61 7.65
C VAL A 103 -3.54 -18.35 8.34
N PHE A 104 -3.29 -18.18 9.64
CA PHE A 104 -3.81 -17.04 10.39
C PHE A 104 -3.17 -15.72 9.98
N CYS A 105 -1.86 -15.68 9.67
CA CYS A 105 -1.22 -14.49 9.13
C CYS A 105 -1.82 -14.08 7.78
N TYR A 106 -2.07 -15.05 6.90
CA TYR A 106 -2.72 -14.78 5.61
C TYR A 106 -4.16 -14.29 5.78
N LEU A 107 -4.97 -14.98 6.58
CA LEU A 107 -6.35 -14.57 6.86
C LEU A 107 -6.41 -13.19 7.52
N GLY A 108 -5.58 -12.95 8.55
CA GLY A 108 -5.49 -11.67 9.24
C GLY A 108 -5.12 -10.53 8.30
N MET A 109 -4.11 -10.74 7.43
CA MET A 109 -3.73 -9.76 6.40
C MET A 109 -4.90 -9.47 5.45
N ILE A 110 -5.56 -10.49 4.90
CA ILE A 110 -6.66 -10.32 3.94
C ILE A 110 -7.86 -9.62 4.58
N ILE A 111 -8.24 -10.02 5.80
CA ILE A 111 -9.34 -9.39 6.54
C ILE A 111 -9.03 -7.93 6.81
N ALA A 112 -7.84 -7.61 7.31
CA ALA A 112 -7.45 -6.23 7.59
C ALA A 112 -7.36 -5.37 6.32
N MET A 113 -6.85 -5.93 5.21
CA MET A 113 -6.77 -5.23 3.93
C MET A 113 -8.14 -5.01 3.26
N ARG A 114 -9.12 -5.89 3.49
CA ARG A 114 -10.49 -5.76 2.95
C ARG A 114 -11.38 -4.90 3.85
N GLY A 115 -11.29 -5.07 5.17
CA GLY A 115 -12.08 -4.32 6.16
C GLY A 115 -11.66 -2.86 6.32
N LYS A 116 -10.50 -2.45 5.76
CA LYS A 116 -10.00 -1.06 5.86
C LYS A 116 -10.99 0.02 5.40
N ASP A 117 -11.90 -0.32 4.49
CA ASP A 117 -12.89 0.62 3.95
C ASP A 117 -14.13 0.71 4.88
N GLU A 118 -14.41 -0.35 5.64
CA GLU A 118 -15.48 -0.42 6.66
C GLU A 118 -15.06 0.25 7.98
N PHE A 119 -13.77 0.25 8.33
CA PHE A 119 -13.25 0.89 9.54
C PHE A 119 -13.20 2.42 9.52
N ASN A 120 -13.56 3.07 8.40
CA ASN A 120 -13.69 4.55 8.36
C ASN A 120 -14.78 5.09 9.31
N LEU A 121 -15.63 4.22 9.88
CA LEU A 121 -16.72 4.63 10.78
C LEU A 121 -16.34 4.65 12.28
N ILE A 122 -15.28 3.93 12.69
CA ILE A 122 -15.04 3.63 14.14
C ILE A 122 -13.79 4.34 14.70
N ILE A 123 -12.90 4.85 13.85
CA ILE A 123 -11.76 5.66 14.30
C ILE A 123 -11.98 7.08 13.80
N PRO A 124 -12.22 8.09 14.66
CA PRO A 124 -12.06 9.48 14.29
C PRO A 124 -10.56 9.69 14.09
N TYR A 125 -10.05 9.26 12.93
CA TYR A 125 -8.73 9.59 12.49
C TYR A 125 -8.79 11.10 12.31
N VAL A 126 -8.21 11.85 13.27
CA VAL A 126 -7.94 13.28 13.13
C VAL A 126 -6.95 13.37 11.99
N LYS A 127 -7.53 13.39 10.80
CA LYS A 127 -6.87 13.46 9.52
C LYS A 127 -6.31 14.88 9.50
N PHE A 128 -5.04 15.05 9.87
CA PHE A 128 -4.23 16.15 9.36
C PHE A 128 -4.00 15.93 7.86
N VAL A 129 -5.09 15.78 7.10
CA VAL A 129 -5.07 16.32 5.75
C VAL A 129 -4.88 17.79 6.00
N ARG A 130 -3.93 18.42 5.32
CA ARG A 130 -4.27 19.77 4.83
C ARG A 130 -5.60 19.54 4.11
N GLN A 131 -6.70 19.88 4.77
CA GLN A 131 -7.90 20.24 4.05
C GLN A 131 -7.45 21.46 3.23
N ASP A 132 -6.80 21.22 2.09
CA ASP A 132 -7.35 21.78 0.89
C ASP A 132 -8.78 21.26 0.91
N LYS A 133 -9.66 22.01 1.59
CA LYS A 133 -11.09 21.90 1.38
C LYS A 133 -11.14 21.89 -0.14
N LYS A 134 -11.53 20.76 -0.73
CA LYS A 134 -12.25 20.85 -1.98
C LYS A 134 -13.38 21.79 -1.60
N GLU A 135 -13.22 23.08 -1.88
CA GLU A 135 -14.33 23.98 -1.91
C GLU A 135 -15.29 23.27 -2.84
N ASP A 136 -16.43 22.82 -2.32
CA ASP A 136 -17.43 22.21 -3.18
C ASP A 136 -17.78 23.26 -4.22
N VAL A 137 -17.28 23.05 -5.44
CA VAL A 137 -17.45 23.99 -6.55
C VAL A 137 -18.78 23.66 -7.19
N ILE A 138 -19.67 24.63 -7.18
CA ILE A 138 -21.01 24.52 -7.75
C ILE A 138 -21.01 25.30 -9.04
N LEU A 139 -21.05 24.58 -10.15
CA LEU A 139 -21.12 25.17 -11.48
C LEU A 139 -22.56 25.56 -11.79
N LEU A 140 -22.79 26.84 -12.06
CA LEU A 140 -24.10 27.32 -12.49
C LEU A 140 -24.19 27.32 -14.01
N ASP A 141 -25.31 26.80 -14.50
CA ASP A 141 -25.68 26.82 -15.92
C ASP A 141 -26.70 27.93 -16.22
N THR A 142 -26.84 28.30 -17.49
CA THR A 142 -27.75 29.36 -17.97
C THR A 142 -29.20 29.09 -17.54
N SER A 143 -29.66 27.85 -17.68
CA SER A 143 -31.01 27.41 -17.33
C SER A 143 -31.40 27.71 -15.88
N VAL A 144 -30.47 27.47 -14.96
CA VAL A 144 -30.65 27.66 -13.51
C VAL A 144 -30.68 29.15 -13.14
N ILE A 145 -29.95 29.99 -13.87
CA ILE A 145 -29.95 31.44 -13.66
C ILE A 145 -31.26 32.07 -14.16
N ILE A 146 -31.74 31.67 -15.34
CA ILE A 146 -32.99 32.17 -15.93
C ILE A 146 -34.20 31.81 -15.06
N ASP A 147 -34.21 30.61 -14.49
CA ASP A 147 -35.29 30.15 -13.60
C ASP A 147 -35.37 30.94 -12.28
N GLY A 148 -34.26 31.52 -11.82
CA GLY A 148 -34.22 32.48 -10.71
C GLY A 148 -34.34 31.89 -9.30
N ARG A 149 -34.95 30.71 -9.12
CA ARG A 149 -35.13 30.06 -7.80
C ARG A 149 -33.82 29.76 -7.09
N VAL A 150 -32.71 29.65 -7.83
CA VAL A 150 -31.39 29.44 -7.24
C VAL A 150 -31.00 30.57 -6.27
N ALA A 151 -31.45 31.81 -6.49
CA ALA A 151 -31.17 32.93 -5.61
C ALA A 151 -31.83 32.74 -4.23
N ASP A 152 -33.09 32.31 -4.21
CA ASP A 152 -33.83 32.05 -2.96
C ASP A 152 -33.24 30.84 -2.21
N ILE A 153 -32.88 29.79 -2.94
CA ILE A 153 -32.23 28.61 -2.34
C ILE A 153 -30.88 28.99 -1.72
N LEU A 154 -30.10 29.86 -2.36
CA LEU A 154 -28.85 30.37 -1.80
C LEU A 154 -29.06 31.21 -0.55
N GLN A 155 -30.14 32.00 -0.47
CA GLN A 155 -30.47 32.77 0.73
C GLN A 155 -30.80 31.87 1.93
N THR A 156 -31.40 30.70 1.70
CA THR A 156 -31.68 29.74 2.78
C THR A 156 -30.43 29.03 3.33
N ARG A 157 -29.25 29.24 2.73
CA ARG A 157 -28.01 28.49 3.01
C ARG A 157 -28.14 26.97 2.86
N PHE A 158 -29.12 26.51 2.10
CA PHE A 158 -29.30 25.08 1.81
C PHE A 158 -28.18 24.53 0.90
N ILE A 159 -27.59 25.40 0.09
CA ILE A 159 -26.47 25.09 -0.80
C ILE A 159 -25.22 25.80 -0.25
N GLU A 160 -24.21 25.01 0.13
CA GLU A 160 -22.90 25.50 0.58
C GLU A 160 -21.82 25.15 -0.45
N GLY A 161 -20.97 26.11 -0.80
CA GLY A 161 -19.93 25.90 -1.79
C GLY A 161 -19.52 27.17 -2.53
N ARG A 162 -18.45 27.08 -3.31
CA ARG A 162 -18.02 28.17 -4.19
C ARG A 162 -18.79 28.10 -5.50
N LEU A 163 -19.67 29.06 -5.72
CA LEU A 163 -20.39 29.21 -6.98
C LEU A 163 -19.41 29.67 -8.07
N VAL A 164 -19.40 28.94 -9.17
CA VAL A 164 -18.61 29.26 -10.37
C VAL A 164 -19.57 29.41 -11.53
N ILE A 165 -19.57 30.61 -12.13
CA ILE A 165 -20.34 30.91 -13.34
C ILE A 165 -19.34 30.95 -14.50
N PRO A 166 -19.41 30.01 -15.46
CA PRO A 166 -18.57 30.06 -16.65
C PRO A 166 -18.82 31.32 -17.47
N ARG A 167 -17.77 31.86 -18.11
CA ARG A 167 -17.90 33.05 -18.96
C ARG A 167 -18.86 32.86 -20.13
N PHE A 168 -19.07 31.63 -20.61
CA PHE A 168 -19.99 31.38 -21.73
C PHE A 168 -21.46 31.49 -21.27
N VAL A 169 -21.78 31.11 -20.04
CA VAL A 169 -23.12 31.28 -19.45
C VAL A 169 -23.49 32.76 -19.40
N LEU A 170 -22.54 33.61 -18.99
CA LEU A 170 -22.73 35.07 -19.01
C LEU A 170 -22.87 35.68 -20.41
N LYS A 171 -22.46 34.97 -21.47
CA LYS A 171 -22.63 35.43 -22.86
C LYS A 171 -23.96 35.00 -23.46
N GLU A 172 -24.62 34.02 -22.86
CA GLU A 172 -25.89 33.47 -23.33
C GLU A 172 -27.10 34.20 -22.72
N LEU A 173 -26.91 34.83 -21.56
CA LEU A 173 -27.84 35.75 -20.90
C LEU A 173 -27.81 37.14 -21.56
#